data_AF-A0A166SMU3-F1
#
_entry.id   AF-A0A166SMU3-F1
#
_cell.length_a   1.000
_cell.length_b   1.000
_cell.length_c   1.000
_cell.angle_alpha   90.00
_cell.angle_beta   90.00
_cell.angle_gamma   90.00
#
_symmetry.space_group_name_H-M   'P 1'
#
loop_
_entity.id
_entity.type
_entity.pdbx_description
1 polymer ?
#
loop_
_entity_poly.entity_id
_entity_poly.type
_entity_poly.pdbx_seq_one_letter_code
_entity_poly.pdbx_strand_id
1 'polypeptide(L)'
;MRAVYVYFASFRVGRIRVSRQGDLSFSYDAAWQAAPGAFPLSLSMPLGPAEYLANLITPWLANLLPEGEQLEKLSRSLGRSPTEALGLLTDIGGDTAGALSFAEPNAPAAWRHTPLTEYYETEDPAEVLEQHFEDVEKRPFLAGEGGVRLSLAGGQTKTALAVLDAEGTPVLRLPRKGDQLAIPRFGAPSTVILKPESPRRPGSTVNEAYCLRLAAAIGLPAAECGRITTPRRAAICVLCSDRCLTRSGGIQRIHQEDFAQANSLPPGQKYEHGTRPGLSLRQILETGRRLGPRSALALLDQVIFNIREEPSDHHDDADLTRAALPAGTVQRDRDSASA
;
A
#
# COMPACT_ATOMS: atom_id res chain seq x y z
N MET A 1 -0.30 -29.04 10.00
CA MET A 1 -0.24 -27.96 8.99
C MET A 1 -0.88 -26.74 9.60
N ARG A 2 -0.20 -25.60 9.55
CA ARG A 2 -0.75 -24.31 9.99
C ARG A 2 -1.38 -23.63 8.77
N ALA A 3 -2.44 -22.86 8.99
CA ALA A 3 -3.03 -22.02 7.96
C ALA A 3 -3.19 -20.59 8.46
N VAL A 4 -2.96 -19.63 7.58
CA VAL A 4 -3.26 -18.20 7.79
C VAL A 4 -4.36 -17.83 6.81
N TYR A 5 -5.42 -17.22 7.30
CA TYR A 5 -6.55 -16.80 6.46
C TYR A 5 -6.32 -15.41 5.88
N VAL A 6 -6.82 -15.22 4.66
CA VAL A 6 -6.84 -13.92 3.97
C VAL A 6 -8.28 -13.46 3.90
N TYR A 7 -8.52 -12.19 4.21
CA TYR A 7 -9.86 -11.60 4.26
C TYR A 7 -9.96 -10.37 3.38
N PHE A 8 -11.16 -10.12 2.85
CA PHE A 8 -11.59 -8.84 2.32
C PHE A 8 -12.72 -8.32 3.20
N ALA A 9 -12.49 -7.20 3.88
CA ALA A 9 -13.32 -6.79 5.01
C ALA A 9 -13.51 -7.97 6.00
N SER A 10 -14.75 -8.41 6.23
CA SER A 10 -15.06 -9.55 7.10
C SER A 10 -15.21 -10.88 6.35
N PHE A 11 -15.08 -10.89 5.02
CA PHE A 11 -15.25 -12.09 4.20
C PHE A 11 -13.93 -12.82 4.01
N ARG A 12 -13.92 -14.12 4.27
CA ARG A 12 -12.73 -14.95 4.06
C ARG A 12 -12.55 -15.24 2.56
N VAL A 13 -11.46 -14.72 2.00
CA VAL A 13 -11.10 -14.87 0.58
C VAL A 13 -10.48 -16.24 0.34
N GLY A 14 -9.65 -16.71 1.27
CA GLY A 14 -8.97 -17.98 1.15
C GLY A 14 -8.01 -18.23 2.31
N ARG A 15 -7.11 -19.18 2.11
CA ARG A 15 -6.13 -19.59 3.12
C ARG A 15 -4.77 -19.89 2.50
N ILE A 16 -3.74 -19.47 3.22
CA ILE A 16 -2.35 -19.80 2.95
C ILE A 16 -1.96 -20.95 3.88
N ARG A 17 -1.63 -22.12 3.34
CA ARG A 17 -1.16 -23.28 4.10
C ARG A 17 0.36 -23.25 4.17
N VAL A 18 0.88 -23.74 5.30
CA VAL A 18 2.31 -23.98 5.51
C VAL A 18 2.51 -25.48 5.65
N SER A 19 3.29 -26.06 4.73
CA SER A 19 3.67 -27.48 4.74
C SER A 19 4.57 -27.80 5.95
N ARG A 20 4.84 -29.09 6.22
CA ARG A 20 5.82 -29.46 7.26
C ARG A 20 7.25 -29.03 6.90
N GLN A 21 7.54 -28.84 5.62
CA GLN A 21 8.84 -28.40 5.09
C GLN A 21 8.92 -26.87 4.99
N GLY A 22 7.84 -26.14 5.30
CA GLY A 22 7.78 -24.67 5.26
C GLY A 22 7.24 -24.09 3.95
N ASP A 23 6.94 -24.93 2.95
CA ASP A 23 6.39 -24.44 1.67
C ASP A 23 5.01 -23.82 1.85
N LEU A 24 4.82 -22.69 1.17
CA LEU A 24 3.56 -21.98 1.14
C LEU A 24 2.70 -22.45 -0.02
N SER A 25 1.40 -22.54 0.22
CA SER A 25 0.40 -22.66 -0.85
C SER A 25 -0.84 -21.82 -0.52
N PHE A 26 -1.51 -21.29 -1.54
CA PHE A 26 -2.74 -20.52 -1.39
C PHE A 26 -3.90 -21.21 -2.11
N SER A 27 -5.07 -21.21 -1.47
CA SER A 27 -6.32 -21.67 -2.08
C SER A 27 -7.46 -20.71 -1.74
N TYR A 28 -8.28 -20.40 -2.74
CA TYR A 28 -9.51 -19.65 -2.51
C TYR A 28 -10.53 -20.48 -1.76
N ASP A 29 -11.32 -19.79 -0.95
CA ASP A 29 -12.50 -20.39 -0.36
C ASP A 29 -13.63 -20.49 -1.39
N ALA A 30 -14.36 -21.60 -1.40
CA ALA A 30 -15.47 -21.81 -2.33
C ALA A 30 -16.56 -20.74 -2.18
N ALA A 31 -16.81 -20.28 -0.94
CA ALA A 31 -17.76 -19.20 -0.67
C ALA A 31 -17.32 -17.86 -1.27
N TRP A 32 -16.00 -17.57 -1.30
CA TRP A 32 -15.49 -16.38 -1.98
C TRP A 32 -15.64 -16.53 -3.49
N GLN A 33 -15.28 -17.68 -4.07
CA GLN A 33 -15.41 -17.91 -5.51
C GLN A 33 -16.86 -17.79 -6.01
N ALA A 34 -17.83 -18.15 -5.18
CA ALA A 34 -19.25 -18.03 -5.50
C ALA A 34 -19.86 -16.67 -5.16
N ALA A 35 -19.14 -15.77 -4.48
CA ALA A 35 -19.69 -14.51 -4.02
C ALA A 35 -19.88 -13.50 -5.18
N PRO A 36 -21.00 -12.78 -5.23
CA PRO A 36 -21.14 -11.63 -6.11
C PRO A 36 -20.05 -10.59 -5.83
N GLY A 37 -19.32 -10.16 -6.85
CA GLY A 37 -18.21 -9.23 -6.69
C GLY A 37 -16.90 -9.86 -6.20
N ALA A 38 -16.79 -11.20 -6.22
CA ALA A 38 -15.52 -11.87 -5.99
C ALA A 38 -14.47 -11.41 -6.99
N PHE A 39 -13.26 -11.19 -6.49
CA PHE A 39 -12.11 -10.81 -7.30
C PHE A 39 -10.92 -11.72 -6.98
N PRO A 40 -10.00 -11.92 -7.94
CA PRO A 40 -8.76 -12.62 -7.66
C PRO A 40 -7.85 -11.78 -6.78
N LEU A 41 -7.17 -12.43 -5.84
CA LEU A 41 -6.10 -11.89 -5.02
C LEU A 41 -4.95 -11.31 -5.87
N SER A 42 -4.66 -11.90 -7.04
CA SER A 42 -3.70 -11.39 -8.02
C SER A 42 -4.07 -11.82 -9.43
N LEU A 43 -3.67 -11.05 -10.45
CA LEU A 43 -3.68 -11.49 -11.85
C LEU A 43 -2.85 -12.76 -12.08
N SER A 44 -1.82 -13.00 -11.27
CA SER A 44 -1.03 -14.22 -11.30
C SER A 44 -1.67 -15.41 -10.56
N MET A 45 -2.72 -15.15 -9.79
CA MET A 45 -3.48 -16.14 -9.03
C MET A 45 -4.99 -15.95 -9.30
N PRO A 46 -5.49 -16.20 -10.53
CA PRO A 46 -6.90 -15.97 -10.88
C PRO A 46 -7.88 -16.77 -10.01
N LEU A 47 -9.17 -16.42 -10.00
CA LEU A 47 -10.16 -17.26 -9.32
C LEU A 47 -10.23 -18.63 -9.98
N GLY A 48 -10.19 -19.69 -9.17
CA GLY A 48 -10.27 -21.05 -9.66
C GLY A 48 -10.09 -22.08 -8.53
N PRO A 49 -10.37 -23.36 -8.82
CA PRO A 49 -10.32 -24.43 -7.83
C PRO A 49 -8.87 -24.88 -7.50
N ALA A 50 -7.89 -24.38 -8.25
CA ALA A 50 -6.49 -24.79 -8.12
C ALA A 50 -5.83 -24.21 -6.86
N GLU A 51 -4.85 -24.96 -6.35
CA GLU A 51 -3.93 -24.48 -5.32
C GLU A 51 -2.73 -23.79 -5.99
N TYR A 52 -2.40 -22.58 -5.52
CA TYR A 52 -1.26 -21.78 -5.97
C TYR A 52 -0.06 -22.06 -5.09
N LEU A 53 1.05 -22.49 -5.69
CA LEU A 53 2.25 -22.93 -4.97
C LEU A 53 3.18 -21.77 -4.59
N ALA A 54 4.22 -22.10 -3.82
CA ALA A 54 5.18 -21.15 -3.24
C ALA A 54 5.82 -20.19 -4.26
N ASN A 55 6.04 -20.63 -5.50
CA ASN A 55 6.61 -19.79 -6.56
C ASN A 55 5.73 -18.59 -6.94
N LEU A 56 4.42 -18.64 -6.67
CA LEU A 56 3.48 -17.55 -6.93
C LEU A 56 3.16 -16.76 -5.66
N ILE A 57 2.82 -17.46 -4.57
CA ILE A 57 2.36 -16.79 -3.34
C ILE A 57 3.48 -16.08 -2.58
N THR A 58 4.70 -16.66 -2.53
CA THR A 58 5.83 -16.08 -1.79
C THR A 58 6.24 -14.70 -2.31
N PRO A 59 6.54 -14.51 -3.62
CA PRO A 59 6.86 -13.17 -4.12
C PRO A 59 5.68 -12.20 -3.96
N TRP A 60 4.44 -12.67 -4.13
CA TRP A 60 3.26 -11.82 -3.95
C TRP A 60 3.14 -11.27 -2.52
N LEU A 61 3.35 -12.11 -1.50
CA LEU A 61 3.35 -11.70 -0.09
C LEU A 61 4.50 -10.73 0.22
N ALA A 62 5.70 -11.02 -0.30
CA ALA A 62 6.87 -10.17 -0.08
C ALA A 62 6.68 -8.74 -0.60
N ASN A 63 5.94 -8.56 -1.70
CA ASN A 63 5.64 -7.23 -2.25
C ASN A 63 4.61 -6.42 -1.46
N LEU A 64 3.91 -7.02 -0.49
CA LEU A 64 3.05 -6.25 0.45
C LEU A 64 3.86 -5.62 1.58
N LEU A 65 5.09 -6.08 1.80
CA LEU A 65 5.95 -5.64 2.87
C LEU A 65 6.83 -4.46 2.44
N PRO A 66 7.34 -3.68 3.41
CA PRO A 66 8.39 -2.70 3.14
C PRO A 66 9.65 -3.38 2.58
N GLU A 67 10.56 -2.58 2.03
CA GLU A 67 11.79 -3.09 1.41
C GLU A 67 13.06 -2.52 2.07
N GLY A 68 14.19 -3.19 1.88
CA GLY A 68 15.49 -2.73 2.35
C GLY A 68 15.57 -2.53 3.86
N GLU A 69 16.19 -1.42 4.29
CA GLU A 69 16.40 -1.09 5.71
C GLU A 69 15.10 -1.03 6.52
N GLN A 70 13.99 -0.64 5.89
CA GLN A 70 12.68 -0.57 6.54
C GLN A 70 12.18 -1.96 6.92
N LEU A 71 12.33 -2.95 6.04
CA LEU A 71 11.98 -4.34 6.33
C LEU A 71 12.83 -4.91 7.47
N GLU A 72 14.12 -4.61 7.48
CA GLU A 72 15.06 -5.07 8.52
C GLU A 72 14.72 -4.49 9.90
N LYS A 73 14.40 -3.19 9.97
CA LYS A 73 13.95 -2.55 11.22
C LYS A 73 12.62 -3.13 11.69
N LEU A 74 11.64 -3.22 10.79
CA LEU A 74 10.31 -3.76 11.08
C LEU A 74 10.38 -5.20 11.60
N SER A 75 11.15 -6.05 10.92
CA SER A 75 11.28 -7.47 11.29
C SER A 75 11.93 -7.63 12.66
N ARG A 76 12.94 -6.81 12.98
CA ARG A 76 13.55 -6.76 14.33
C ARG A 76 12.57 -6.31 15.40
N SER A 77 11.75 -5.29 15.14
CA SER A 77 10.71 -4.84 16.08
C SER A 77 9.67 -5.92 16.39
N LEU A 78 9.42 -6.83 15.44
CA LEU A 78 8.49 -7.96 15.59
C LEU A 78 9.18 -9.26 16.07
N GLY A 79 10.50 -9.28 16.21
CA GLY A 79 11.25 -10.49 16.55
C GLY A 79 11.15 -11.59 15.47
N ARG A 80 11.05 -11.23 14.19
CA ARG A 80 10.92 -12.15 13.06
C ARG A 80 12.08 -12.03 12.06
N SER A 81 12.25 -13.04 11.22
CA SER A 81 13.14 -12.92 10.06
C SER A 81 12.49 -12.08 8.95
N PRO A 82 13.26 -11.20 8.26
CA PRO A 82 12.83 -10.51 7.04
C PRO A 82 12.32 -11.43 5.93
N THR A 83 12.76 -12.70 5.92
CA THR A 83 12.35 -13.70 4.93
C THR A 83 11.01 -14.37 5.25
N GLU A 84 10.48 -14.20 6.46
CA GLU A 84 9.22 -14.81 6.90
C GLU A 84 8.01 -13.93 6.54
N ALA A 85 7.81 -13.67 5.24
CA ALA A 85 6.81 -12.70 4.78
C ALA A 85 5.39 -12.97 5.30
N LEU A 86 4.95 -14.24 5.32
CA LEU A 86 3.66 -14.62 5.89
C LEU A 86 3.57 -14.37 7.40
N GLY A 87 4.67 -14.58 8.12
CA GLY A 87 4.73 -14.33 9.56
C GLY A 87 4.62 -12.85 9.86
N LEU A 88 5.37 -12.02 9.13
CA LEU A 88 5.29 -10.56 9.23
C LEU A 88 3.86 -10.07 8.92
N LEU A 89 3.26 -10.51 7.82
CA LEU A 89 1.88 -10.13 7.47
C LEU A 89 0.84 -10.67 8.46
N THR A 90 1.09 -11.78 9.13
CA THR A 90 0.21 -12.24 10.22
C THR A 90 0.15 -11.20 11.34
N ASP A 91 1.27 -10.56 11.65
CA ASP A 91 1.35 -9.56 12.73
C ASP A 91 0.84 -8.19 12.24
N ILE A 92 1.31 -7.71 11.08
CA ILE A 92 1.05 -6.33 10.62
C ILE A 92 0.07 -6.19 9.45
N GLY A 93 -0.44 -7.28 8.89
CA GLY A 93 -1.30 -7.28 7.71
C GLY A 93 -2.77 -6.93 8.00
N GLY A 94 -3.05 -5.97 8.87
CA GLY A 94 -4.41 -5.47 9.12
C GLY A 94 -4.84 -4.38 8.14
N ASP A 95 -3.91 -3.54 7.72
CA ASP A 95 -4.08 -2.49 6.74
C ASP A 95 -2.90 -2.53 5.76
N THR A 96 -3.11 -3.19 4.63
CA THR A 96 -2.11 -3.35 3.57
C THR A 96 -2.42 -2.42 2.40
N ALA A 97 -1.50 -2.33 1.44
CA ALA A 97 -1.83 -1.84 0.11
C ALA A 97 -2.93 -2.74 -0.49
N GLY A 98 -4.02 -2.12 -0.92
CA GLY A 98 -5.21 -2.81 -1.40
C GLY A 98 -6.21 -3.05 -0.28
N ALA A 99 -6.92 -4.18 -0.37
CA ALA A 99 -8.08 -4.41 0.47
C ALA A 99 -8.00 -5.66 1.35
N LEU A 100 -6.87 -6.36 1.32
CA LEU A 100 -6.73 -7.66 1.97
C LEU A 100 -6.11 -7.54 3.36
N SER A 101 -6.67 -8.28 4.32
CA SER A 101 -6.08 -8.48 5.63
C SER A 101 -5.70 -9.94 5.88
N PHE A 102 -4.75 -10.14 6.77
CA PHE A 102 -4.19 -11.45 7.09
C PHE A 102 -4.48 -11.82 8.55
N ALA A 103 -4.71 -13.11 8.76
CA ALA A 103 -5.02 -13.75 10.04
C ALA A 103 -6.37 -13.35 10.68
N GLU A 104 -6.73 -12.07 10.63
CA GLU A 104 -7.94 -11.51 11.24
C GLU A 104 -8.80 -10.78 10.19
N PRO A 105 -10.14 -10.90 10.30
CA PRO A 105 -11.04 -10.12 9.49
C PRO A 105 -10.99 -8.64 9.88
N ASN A 106 -11.11 -7.76 8.89
CA ASN A 106 -11.33 -6.34 9.13
C ASN A 106 -12.82 -6.07 9.33
N ALA A 107 -13.23 -5.95 10.59
CA ALA A 107 -14.60 -5.62 10.97
C ALA A 107 -14.70 -4.14 11.39
N PRO A 108 -15.49 -3.30 10.71
CA PRO A 108 -15.62 -1.87 11.03
C PRO A 108 -15.96 -1.56 12.49
N ALA A 109 -16.71 -2.43 13.17
CA ALA A 109 -17.07 -2.25 14.58
C ALA A 109 -15.85 -2.27 15.53
N ALA A 110 -14.77 -2.96 15.15
CA ALA A 110 -13.55 -3.05 15.94
C ALA A 110 -12.57 -1.90 15.66
N TRP A 111 -12.75 -1.15 14.56
CA TRP A 111 -11.84 -0.10 14.15
C TRP A 111 -11.73 0.98 15.22
N ARG A 112 -10.49 1.41 15.46
CA ARG A 112 -10.19 2.58 16.28
C ARG A 112 -9.19 3.45 15.54
N HIS A 113 -9.34 4.75 15.69
CA HIS A 113 -8.39 5.74 15.22
C HIS A 113 -7.96 6.55 16.44
N THR A 114 -6.70 6.41 16.84
CA THR A 114 -6.15 7.13 17.99
C THR A 114 -5.45 8.38 17.48
N PRO A 115 -5.94 9.60 17.78
CA PRO A 115 -5.25 10.84 17.42
C PRO A 115 -3.78 10.82 17.84
N LEU A 116 -2.89 11.40 17.04
CA LEU A 116 -1.47 11.48 17.39
C LEU A 116 -1.26 12.26 18.70
N THR A 117 -2.06 13.29 18.93
CA THR A 117 -2.07 14.08 20.16
C THR A 117 -2.39 13.24 21.40
N GLU A 118 -3.34 12.32 21.29
CA GLU A 118 -3.66 11.36 22.36
C GLU A 118 -2.52 10.36 22.56
N TYR A 119 -1.98 9.79 21.49
CA TYR A 119 -0.95 8.75 21.59
C TYR A 119 0.39 9.26 22.13
N TYR A 120 0.81 10.47 21.74
CA TYR A 120 2.05 11.10 22.20
C TYR A 120 1.85 12.02 23.41
N GLU A 121 0.62 12.09 23.96
CA GLU A 121 0.27 12.91 25.11
C GLU A 121 0.74 14.38 24.98
N THR A 122 0.63 14.94 23.77
CA THR A 122 1.12 16.28 23.41
C THR A 122 0.06 17.01 22.59
N GLU A 123 -0.19 18.29 22.90
CA GLU A 123 -1.29 19.05 22.27
C GLU A 123 -0.89 19.70 20.94
N ASP A 124 0.39 20.07 20.75
CA ASP A 124 0.85 20.74 19.52
C ASP A 124 0.89 19.75 18.33
N PRO A 125 0.05 19.92 17.30
CA PRO A 125 0.02 19.04 16.13
C PRO A 125 1.34 18.96 15.36
N ALA A 126 2.15 20.01 15.39
CA ALA A 126 3.43 20.04 14.69
C ALA A 126 4.51 19.27 15.47
N GLU A 127 4.47 19.35 16.80
CA GLU A 127 5.36 18.61 17.68
C GLU A 127 5.05 17.11 17.66
N VAL A 128 3.78 16.72 17.81
CA VAL A 128 3.37 15.30 17.77
C VAL A 128 3.72 14.64 16.43
N LEU A 129 3.62 15.39 15.32
CA LEU A 129 3.95 14.86 14.01
C LEU A 129 5.47 14.66 13.87
N GLU A 130 6.28 15.54 14.45
CA GLU A 130 7.73 15.35 14.48
C GLU A 130 8.11 14.13 15.32
N GLN A 131 7.54 14.00 16.53
CA GLN A 131 7.73 12.81 17.38
C GLN A 131 7.30 11.54 16.63
N HIS A 132 6.19 11.60 15.88
CA HIS A 132 5.74 10.49 15.06
C HIS A 132 6.77 10.12 13.98
N PHE A 133 7.32 11.09 13.26
CA PHE A 133 8.37 10.83 12.27
C PHE A 133 9.62 10.20 12.89
N GLU A 134 10.02 10.63 14.08
CA GLU A 134 11.15 10.03 14.79
C GLU A 134 10.90 8.60 15.27
N ASP A 135 9.67 8.28 15.69
CA ASP A 135 9.30 6.91 16.09
C ASP A 135 9.27 5.99 14.86
N VAL A 136 8.63 6.39 13.75
CA VAL A 136 8.56 5.55 12.54
C VAL A 136 9.91 5.34 11.85
N GLU A 137 10.88 6.23 12.02
CA GLU A 137 12.27 6.02 11.56
C GLU A 137 12.98 4.87 12.30
N LYS A 138 12.63 4.67 13.58
CA LYS A 138 13.19 3.63 14.44
C LYS A 138 12.38 2.34 14.35
N ARG A 139 11.06 2.47 14.32
CA ARG A 139 10.06 1.40 14.35
C ARG A 139 9.05 1.64 13.21
N PRO A 140 9.36 1.20 11.98
CA PRO A 140 8.52 1.45 10.82
C PRO A 140 7.07 1.01 11.05
N PHE A 141 6.13 1.91 10.71
CA PHE A 141 4.69 1.72 10.89
C PHE A 141 4.25 1.43 12.33
N LEU A 142 5.07 1.79 13.33
CA LEU A 142 4.86 1.45 14.74
C LEU A 142 4.68 -0.06 14.96
N ALA A 143 5.41 -0.88 14.18
CA ALA A 143 5.31 -2.33 14.27
C ALA A 143 5.56 -2.85 15.71
N GLY A 144 4.64 -3.69 16.21
CA GLY A 144 4.66 -4.20 17.58
C GLY A 144 3.86 -3.34 18.58
N GLU A 145 3.39 -2.16 18.17
CA GLU A 145 2.49 -1.33 18.97
C GLU A 145 1.08 -1.93 19.05
N GLY A 146 0.42 -1.84 20.21
CA GLY A 146 -0.81 -2.55 20.50
C GLY A 146 -1.95 -2.24 19.52
N GLY A 147 -2.35 -3.21 18.70
CA GLY A 147 -3.43 -3.04 17.72
C GLY A 147 -3.02 -2.28 16.45
N VAL A 148 -1.78 -1.79 16.32
CA VAL A 148 -1.30 -1.22 15.05
C VAL A 148 -0.88 -2.36 14.12
N ARG A 149 -1.55 -2.46 12.97
CA ARG A 149 -1.31 -3.51 11.98
C ARG A 149 -1.28 -2.88 10.59
N LEU A 150 -0.17 -2.24 10.25
CA LEU A 150 0.03 -1.49 9.02
C LEU A 150 1.17 -2.08 8.19
N SER A 151 0.97 -2.21 6.88
CA SER A 151 2.01 -2.66 5.95
C SER A 151 1.93 -1.89 4.63
N LEU A 152 3.00 -1.18 4.29
CA LEU A 152 3.14 -0.48 3.01
C LEU A 152 4.45 -0.83 2.33
N ALA A 153 4.36 -1.10 1.03
CA ALA A 153 5.50 -1.49 0.22
C ALA A 153 6.47 -0.32 -0.09
N GLY A 154 7.69 -0.68 -0.52
CA GLY A 154 8.73 0.24 -0.95
C GLY A 154 9.80 0.53 0.10
N GLY A 155 10.95 1.06 -0.35
CA GLY A 155 12.13 1.28 0.50
C GLY A 155 12.24 2.66 1.16
N GLN A 156 11.45 3.64 0.71
CA GLN A 156 11.45 4.99 1.28
C GLN A 156 10.72 5.02 2.63
N THR A 157 11.25 5.81 3.57
CA THR A 157 10.58 6.09 4.85
C THR A 157 9.21 6.71 4.60
N LYS A 158 8.17 6.09 5.15
CA LYS A 158 6.78 6.56 5.04
C LYS A 158 5.96 6.03 6.21
N THR A 159 4.81 6.66 6.45
CA THR A 159 3.83 6.22 7.45
C THR A 159 2.41 6.35 6.87
N ALA A 160 1.48 5.55 7.36
CA ALA A 160 0.07 5.59 6.97
C ALA A 160 -0.75 6.06 8.18
N LEU A 161 -1.59 7.07 7.99
CA LEU A 161 -2.42 7.66 9.03
C LEU A 161 -3.85 7.83 8.52
N ALA A 162 -4.79 8.01 9.43
CA ALA A 162 -6.12 8.49 9.10
C ALA A 162 -6.22 9.99 9.37
N VAL A 163 -7.04 10.67 8.58
CA VAL A 163 -7.48 12.04 8.85
C VAL A 163 -8.82 11.97 9.54
N LEU A 164 -8.94 12.58 10.72
CA LEU A 164 -10.18 12.75 11.45
C LEU A 164 -10.64 14.20 11.31
N ASP A 165 -11.92 14.43 11.03
CA ASP A 165 -12.50 15.77 11.11
C ASP A 165 -12.59 16.29 12.55
N ALA A 166 -13.13 17.50 12.72
CA ALA A 166 -13.25 18.16 14.02
C ALA A 166 -14.12 17.36 15.01
N GLU A 167 -15.04 16.53 14.50
CA GLU A 167 -15.90 15.65 15.26
C GLU A 167 -15.25 14.29 15.58
N GLY A 168 -14.01 14.06 15.12
CA GLY A 168 -13.29 12.81 15.32
C GLY A 168 -13.69 11.69 14.35
N THR A 169 -14.39 12.01 13.26
CA THR A 169 -14.83 11.03 12.26
C THR A 169 -13.77 10.88 11.17
N PRO A 170 -13.41 9.64 10.77
CA PRO A 170 -12.42 9.44 9.71
C PRO A 170 -12.97 9.90 8.35
N VAL A 171 -12.16 10.69 7.63
CA VAL A 171 -12.50 11.27 6.33
C VAL A 171 -11.49 10.89 5.25
N LEU A 172 -11.98 10.76 4.02
CA LEU A 172 -11.16 10.49 2.84
C LEU A 172 -10.93 11.79 2.03
N ARG A 173 -10.05 12.64 2.55
CA ARG A 173 -9.57 13.89 1.94
C ARG A 173 -8.26 14.29 2.59
N LEU A 174 -7.51 15.20 1.97
CA LEU A 174 -6.33 15.79 2.62
C LEU A 174 -6.71 16.53 3.92
N PRO A 175 -5.79 16.60 4.90
CA PRO A 175 -6.00 17.33 6.16
C PRO A 175 -6.29 18.82 5.91
N ARG A 176 -7.23 19.36 6.68
CA ARG A 176 -7.59 20.77 6.76
C ARG A 176 -7.33 21.29 8.17
N LYS A 177 -7.34 22.61 8.32
CA LYS A 177 -7.22 23.23 9.65
C LYS A 177 -8.35 22.74 10.56
N GLY A 178 -8.01 22.22 11.74
CA GLY A 178 -8.95 21.66 12.71
C GLY A 178 -9.10 20.14 12.64
N ASP A 179 -8.62 19.50 11.57
CA ASP A 179 -8.55 18.04 11.51
C ASP A 179 -7.39 17.50 12.36
N GLN A 180 -7.49 16.22 12.73
CA GLN A 180 -6.44 15.50 13.44
C GLN A 180 -5.90 14.35 12.60
N LEU A 181 -4.60 14.10 12.70
CA LEU A 181 -3.99 12.87 12.19
C LEU A 181 -4.10 11.80 13.28
N ALA A 182 -4.41 10.57 12.89
CA ALA A 182 -4.63 9.47 13.81
C ALA A 182 -4.00 8.16 13.35
N ILE A 183 -3.52 7.37 14.30
CA ILE A 183 -3.00 6.02 14.10
C ILE A 183 -4.19 5.07 13.93
N PRO A 184 -4.32 4.37 12.78
CA PRO A 184 -5.32 3.33 12.63
C PRO A 184 -4.95 2.09 13.46
N ARG A 185 -5.90 1.60 14.26
CA ARG A 185 -5.75 0.40 15.09
C ARG A 185 -6.86 -0.62 14.81
N PHE A 186 -6.55 -1.89 15.12
CA PHE A 186 -7.44 -3.04 14.99
C PHE A 186 -8.03 -3.19 13.57
N GLY A 187 -7.16 -3.01 12.56
CA GLY A 187 -7.55 -3.15 11.15
C GLY A 187 -8.30 -1.95 10.57
N ALA A 188 -8.39 -0.83 11.31
CA ALA A 188 -8.91 0.42 10.77
C ALA A 188 -8.12 0.87 9.53
N PRO A 189 -8.76 1.49 8.53
CA PRO A 189 -8.06 1.98 7.35
C PRO A 189 -7.32 3.29 7.66
N SER A 190 -6.08 3.39 7.21
CA SER A 190 -5.45 4.65 6.88
C SER A 190 -6.14 5.31 5.68
N THR A 191 -6.09 6.64 5.61
CA THR A 191 -6.63 7.45 4.50
C THR A 191 -5.57 8.30 3.82
N VAL A 192 -4.42 8.50 4.47
CA VAL A 192 -3.28 9.23 3.89
C VAL A 192 -1.97 8.50 4.16
N ILE A 193 -1.02 8.68 3.23
CA ILE A 193 0.37 8.25 3.36
C ILE A 193 1.23 9.51 3.47
N LEU A 194 2.02 9.61 4.53
CA LEU A 194 2.98 10.69 4.71
C LEU A 194 4.38 10.17 4.40
N LYS A 195 5.11 10.90 3.55
CA LYS A 195 6.51 10.60 3.20
C LYS A 195 7.37 11.80 3.62
N PRO A 196 8.06 11.73 4.77
CA PRO A 196 8.97 12.79 5.18
C PRO A 196 10.12 12.90 4.18
N GLU A 197 10.59 14.12 3.97
CA GLU A 197 11.74 14.38 3.12
C GLU A 197 12.97 13.63 3.64
N SER A 198 13.64 12.89 2.75
CA SER A 198 14.86 12.19 3.09
C SER A 198 16.05 13.13 3.02
N PRO A 199 16.93 13.18 4.02
CA PRO A 199 18.20 13.90 3.92
C PRO A 199 19.09 13.41 2.77
N ARG A 200 18.92 12.14 2.34
CA ARG A 200 19.64 11.56 1.21
C ARG A 200 19.09 12.00 -0.15
N ARG A 201 17.87 12.54 -0.20
CA ARG A 201 17.19 13.02 -1.41
C ARG A 201 16.50 14.37 -1.16
N PRO A 202 17.28 15.46 -1.02
CA PRO A 202 16.72 16.80 -0.84
C PRO A 202 15.79 17.18 -2.00
N GLY A 203 14.66 17.80 -1.71
CA GLY A 203 13.67 18.19 -2.73
C GLY A 203 12.73 17.06 -3.16
N SER A 204 12.89 15.83 -2.67
CA SER A 204 12.05 14.68 -3.04
C SER A 204 10.56 14.93 -2.81
N THR A 205 10.21 15.59 -1.69
CA THR A 205 8.82 15.96 -1.38
C THR A 205 8.23 16.93 -2.40
N VAL A 206 9.01 17.93 -2.83
CA VAL A 206 8.56 18.94 -3.81
C VAL A 206 8.46 18.32 -5.20
N ASN A 207 9.45 17.49 -5.58
CA ASN A 207 9.46 16.80 -6.86
C ASN A 207 8.26 15.88 -7.01
N GLU A 208 7.98 15.06 -5.98
CA GLU A 208 6.83 14.16 -5.99
C GLU A 208 5.50 14.92 -6.10
N ALA A 209 5.34 16.01 -5.34
CA ALA A 209 4.15 16.84 -5.40
C ALA A 209 4.00 17.55 -6.75
N TYR A 210 5.11 17.98 -7.37
CA TYR A 210 5.11 18.57 -8.70
C TYR A 210 4.63 17.56 -9.74
N CYS A 211 5.19 16.35 -9.75
CA CYS A 211 4.82 15.31 -10.70
C CYS A 211 3.34 14.92 -10.60
N LEU A 212 2.82 14.73 -9.38
CA LEU A 212 1.41 14.41 -9.13
C LEU A 212 0.48 15.55 -9.59
N ARG A 213 0.83 16.80 -9.28
CA ARG A 213 0.03 17.97 -9.67
C ARG A 213 0.07 18.24 -11.16
N LEU A 214 1.23 18.01 -11.81
CA LEU A 214 1.37 18.13 -13.25
C LEU A 214 0.52 17.08 -13.96
N ALA A 215 0.61 15.82 -13.55
CA ALA A 215 -0.21 14.72 -14.07
C ALA A 215 -1.71 15.05 -13.97
N ALA A 216 -2.17 15.51 -12.81
CA ALA A 216 -3.55 15.94 -12.62
C ALA A 216 -3.92 17.14 -13.53
N ALA A 217 -3.04 18.13 -13.67
CA ALA A 217 -3.29 19.34 -14.47
C ALA A 217 -3.43 19.04 -15.97
N ILE A 218 -2.77 17.99 -16.47
CA ILE A 218 -2.89 17.54 -17.87
C ILE A 218 -3.97 16.45 -18.07
N GLY A 219 -4.75 16.13 -17.03
CA GLY A 219 -5.89 15.22 -17.10
C GLY A 219 -5.57 13.74 -16.86
N LEU A 220 -4.38 13.40 -16.36
CA LEU A 220 -4.06 12.03 -15.97
C LEU A 220 -4.59 11.71 -14.56
N PRO A 221 -5.06 10.48 -14.31
CA PRO A 221 -5.36 10.03 -12.96
C PRO A 221 -4.10 10.09 -12.08
N ALA A 222 -4.14 10.89 -11.03
CA ALA A 222 -3.06 11.05 -10.07
C ALA A 222 -3.65 11.14 -8.65
N ALA A 223 -2.88 10.67 -7.66
CA ALA A 223 -3.29 10.78 -6.27
C ALA A 223 -3.31 12.25 -5.83
N GLU A 224 -4.34 12.65 -5.08
CA GLU A 224 -4.38 13.96 -4.45
C GLU A 224 -3.24 14.07 -3.43
N CYS A 225 -2.48 15.16 -3.47
CA CYS A 225 -1.38 15.36 -2.53
C CYS A 225 -1.32 16.79 -2.01
N GLY A 226 -0.86 16.92 -0.77
CA GLY A 226 -0.57 18.19 -0.11
C GLY A 226 0.80 18.16 0.56
N ARG A 227 1.24 19.31 1.05
CA ARG A 227 2.47 19.42 1.84
C ARG A 227 2.11 19.61 3.31
N ILE A 228 2.76 18.86 4.18
CA ILE A 228 2.71 19.05 5.63
C ILE A 228 4.11 19.41 6.11
N THR A 229 4.20 20.31 7.07
CA THR A 229 5.48 20.80 7.61
C THR A 229 5.47 20.76 9.12
N THR A 230 6.57 20.29 9.71
CA THR A 230 6.93 20.50 11.10
C THR A 230 8.02 21.58 11.16
N PRO A 231 8.44 22.05 12.35
CA PRO A 231 9.59 22.95 12.47
C PRO A 231 10.90 22.38 11.92
N ARG A 232 11.02 21.06 11.81
CA ARG A 232 12.28 20.36 11.45
C ARG A 232 12.28 19.77 10.05
N ARG A 233 11.14 19.39 9.49
CA ARG A 233 11.07 18.74 8.17
C ARG A 233 9.76 18.99 7.44
N ALA A 234 9.79 18.80 6.12
CA ALA A 234 8.60 18.71 5.29
C ALA A 234 8.26 17.25 5.00
N ALA A 235 6.99 16.98 4.71
CA ALA A 235 6.51 15.72 4.19
C ALA A 235 5.48 15.98 3.09
N ILE A 236 5.45 15.13 2.06
CA ILE A 236 4.29 15.03 1.19
C ILE A 236 3.23 14.16 1.89
N CYS A 237 1.99 14.61 1.86
CA CYS A 237 0.82 13.88 2.32
C CYS A 237 0.00 13.50 1.09
N VAL A 238 -0.14 12.20 0.83
CA VAL A 238 -0.82 11.66 -0.34
C VAL A 238 -2.08 10.94 0.11
N LEU A 239 -3.22 11.24 -0.52
CA LEU A 239 -4.48 10.55 -0.26
C LEU A 239 -4.40 9.11 -0.78
N CYS A 240 -4.82 8.14 0.04
CA CYS A 240 -4.83 6.73 -0.37
C CYS A 240 -5.81 6.49 -1.53
N SER A 241 -5.29 6.01 -2.67
CA SER A 241 -6.07 5.73 -3.88
C SER A 241 -6.88 4.44 -3.81
N ASP A 242 -6.51 3.53 -2.91
CA ASP A 242 -7.17 2.25 -2.65
C ASP A 242 -8.22 2.34 -1.54
N ARG A 243 -8.77 3.53 -1.33
CA ARG A 243 -9.85 3.82 -0.40
C ARG A 243 -10.96 4.54 -1.17
N CYS A 244 -12.21 4.26 -0.80
CA CYS A 244 -13.38 4.97 -1.32
C CYS A 244 -14.44 5.13 -0.24
N LEU A 245 -15.32 6.10 -0.42
CA LEU A 245 -16.49 6.26 0.44
C LEU A 245 -17.61 5.33 -0.02
N THR A 246 -18.26 4.66 0.94
CA THR A 246 -19.52 3.95 0.72
C THR A 246 -20.66 4.96 0.63
N ARG A 247 -21.83 4.50 0.14
CA ARG A 247 -23.05 5.33 0.12
C ARG A 247 -23.49 5.82 1.50
N SER A 248 -23.10 5.10 2.56
CA SER A 248 -23.39 5.46 3.95
C SER A 248 -22.30 6.37 4.57
N GLY A 249 -21.32 6.83 3.79
CA GLY A 249 -20.21 7.67 4.26
C GLY A 249 -19.07 6.91 4.95
N GLY A 250 -19.12 5.58 5.02
CA GLY A 250 -18.02 4.77 5.58
C GLY A 250 -16.85 4.63 4.61
N ILE A 251 -15.66 4.33 5.11
CA ILE A 251 -14.48 4.08 4.25
C ILE A 251 -14.40 2.59 3.90
N GLN A 252 -14.29 2.30 2.61
CA GLN A 252 -14.08 0.96 2.07
C GLN A 252 -12.77 0.88 1.30
N ARG A 253 -12.03 -0.21 1.50
CA ARG A 253 -10.82 -0.50 0.73
C ARG A 253 -11.15 -1.03 -0.65
N ILE A 254 -10.31 -0.69 -1.64
CA ILE A 254 -10.35 -1.22 -3.00
C ILE A 254 -9.16 -2.14 -3.18
N HIS A 255 -9.38 -3.33 -3.76
CA HIS A 255 -8.27 -4.24 -4.01
C HIS A 255 -7.36 -3.68 -5.10
N GLN A 256 -6.06 -3.73 -4.85
CA GLN A 256 -5.02 -3.31 -5.79
C GLN A 256 -3.81 -4.23 -5.61
N GLU A 257 -3.00 -4.36 -6.64
CA GLU A 257 -1.69 -5.02 -6.60
C GLU A 257 -0.73 -4.27 -7.52
N ASP A 258 0.57 -4.33 -7.25
CA ASP A 258 1.58 -3.75 -8.15
C ASP A 258 1.90 -4.66 -9.35
N PHE A 259 2.61 -4.13 -10.36
CA PHE A 259 2.98 -4.95 -11.53
C PHE A 259 3.97 -6.08 -11.20
N ALA A 260 4.76 -5.99 -10.13
CA ALA A 260 5.62 -7.09 -9.72
C ALA A 260 4.78 -8.26 -9.19
N GLN A 261 3.77 -7.98 -8.37
CA GLN A 261 2.76 -8.94 -7.92
C GLN A 261 2.00 -9.55 -9.09
N ALA A 262 1.53 -8.73 -10.03
CA ALA A 262 0.79 -9.18 -11.21
C ALA A 262 1.60 -10.12 -12.12
N ASN A 263 2.94 -10.06 -12.05
CA ASN A 263 3.89 -10.88 -12.80
C ASN A 263 4.63 -11.92 -11.93
N SER A 264 4.24 -12.10 -10.66
CA SER A 264 4.89 -13.02 -9.71
C SER A 264 6.40 -12.78 -9.51
N LEU A 265 6.84 -11.52 -9.62
CA LEU A 265 8.22 -11.13 -9.40
C LEU A 265 8.45 -10.73 -7.94
N PRO A 266 9.56 -11.14 -7.30
CA PRO A 266 9.89 -10.67 -5.95
C PRO A 266 10.29 -9.19 -5.95
N PRO A 267 10.28 -8.50 -4.78
CA PRO A 267 10.60 -7.08 -4.69
C PRO A 267 11.94 -6.68 -5.35
N GLY A 268 12.97 -7.50 -5.20
CA GLY A 268 14.29 -7.28 -5.81
C GLY A 268 14.34 -7.37 -7.35
N GLN A 269 13.22 -7.63 -8.02
CA GLN A 269 13.06 -7.69 -9.48
C GLN A 269 12.01 -6.68 -9.99
N LYS A 270 11.72 -5.62 -9.23
CA LYS A 270 10.83 -4.52 -9.66
C LYS A 270 11.39 -3.70 -10.83
N TYR A 271 12.72 -3.66 -10.99
CA TYR A 271 13.39 -2.83 -11.98
C TYR A 271 13.98 -3.68 -13.10
N GLU A 272 13.79 -3.25 -14.36
CA GLU A 272 14.37 -3.88 -15.54
C GLU A 272 15.89 -4.04 -15.43
N HIS A 273 16.55 -2.97 -14.97
CA HIS A 273 17.97 -2.95 -14.66
C HIS A 273 18.17 -2.88 -13.14
N GLY A 274 18.76 -3.93 -12.58
CA GLY A 274 19.12 -4.03 -11.18
C GLY A 274 20.07 -5.21 -10.97
N THR A 275 20.32 -5.57 -9.71
CA THR A 275 21.18 -6.73 -9.37
C THR A 275 20.72 -8.02 -10.05
N ARG A 276 19.41 -8.15 -10.30
CA ARG A 276 18.81 -9.15 -11.18
C ARG A 276 17.89 -8.43 -12.16
N PRO A 277 17.89 -8.80 -13.46
CA PRO A 277 16.92 -8.29 -14.41
C PRO A 277 15.50 -8.56 -13.92
N GLY A 278 14.68 -7.52 -13.97
CA GLY A 278 13.32 -7.54 -13.44
C GLY A 278 12.28 -7.18 -14.48
N LEU A 279 11.26 -6.48 -14.03
CA LEU A 279 10.10 -6.09 -14.83
C LEU A 279 10.49 -5.08 -15.94
N SER A 280 10.40 -5.51 -17.19
CA SER A 280 10.61 -4.67 -18.38
C SER A 280 9.36 -3.89 -18.79
N LEU A 281 9.55 -2.81 -19.56
CA LEU A 281 8.43 -2.07 -20.15
C LEU A 281 7.53 -2.97 -21.01
N ARG A 282 8.10 -3.92 -21.76
CA ARG A 282 7.35 -4.90 -22.54
C ARG A 282 6.39 -5.71 -21.65
N GLN A 283 6.90 -6.23 -20.53
CA GLN A 283 6.08 -7.02 -19.59
C GLN A 283 4.99 -6.19 -18.93
N ILE A 284 5.26 -4.91 -18.61
CA ILE A 284 4.24 -3.98 -18.10
C ILE A 284 3.11 -3.83 -19.12
N LEU A 285 3.44 -3.55 -20.38
CA LEU A 285 2.44 -3.38 -21.45
C LEU A 285 1.68 -4.69 -21.75
N GLU A 286 2.36 -5.83 -21.72
CA GLU A 286 1.72 -7.16 -21.86
C GLU A 286 0.78 -7.48 -20.70
N THR A 287 1.12 -7.08 -19.47
CA THR A 287 0.23 -7.17 -18.31
C THR A 287 -0.97 -6.23 -18.46
N GLY A 288 -0.73 -5.01 -18.95
CA GLY A 288 -1.76 -4.03 -19.26
C GLY A 288 -2.84 -4.55 -20.21
N ARG A 289 -2.48 -5.42 -21.17
CA ARG A 289 -3.45 -6.07 -22.08
C ARG A 289 -4.41 -7.03 -21.39
N ARG A 290 -4.12 -7.46 -20.16
CA ARG A 290 -5.03 -8.27 -19.33
C ARG A 290 -6.02 -7.41 -18.53
N LEU A 291 -5.85 -6.08 -18.57
CA LEU A 291 -6.75 -5.11 -17.95
C LEU A 291 -7.89 -4.72 -18.89
N GLY A 292 -8.89 -4.03 -18.36
CA GLY A 292 -9.94 -3.45 -19.18
C GLY A 292 -9.38 -2.38 -20.15
N PRO A 293 -10.03 -2.12 -21.30
CA PRO A 293 -9.53 -1.18 -22.31
C PRO A 293 -9.22 0.22 -21.75
N ARG A 294 -10.04 0.72 -20.81
CA ARG A 294 -9.81 2.01 -20.14
C ARG A 294 -8.50 2.01 -19.35
N SER A 295 -8.28 1.00 -18.51
CA SER A 295 -7.06 0.87 -17.70
C SER A 295 -5.82 0.66 -18.57
N ALA A 296 -5.94 -0.08 -19.67
CA ALA A 296 -4.84 -0.28 -20.61
C ALA A 296 -4.41 1.02 -21.30
N LEU A 297 -5.36 1.87 -21.70
CA LEU A 297 -5.06 3.20 -22.26
C LEU A 297 -4.48 4.14 -21.19
N ALA A 298 -5.04 4.14 -19.98
CA ALA A 298 -4.49 4.93 -18.88
C ALA A 298 -3.05 4.54 -18.55
N LEU A 299 -2.71 3.24 -18.61
CA LEU A 299 -1.33 2.78 -18.46
C LEU A 299 -0.41 3.33 -19.56
N LEU A 300 -0.88 3.35 -20.82
CA LEU A 300 -0.11 3.90 -21.92
C LEU A 300 0.14 5.40 -21.74
N ASP A 301 -0.88 6.16 -21.36
CA ASP A 301 -0.77 7.59 -21.09
C ASP A 301 0.25 7.86 -19.95
N GLN A 302 0.21 7.05 -18.89
CA GLN A 302 1.18 7.13 -17.81
C GLN A 302 2.61 6.78 -18.25
N VAL A 303 2.80 5.76 -19.11
CA VAL A 303 4.13 5.44 -19.67
C VAL A 303 4.66 6.62 -20.47
N ILE A 304 3.83 7.24 -21.31
CA ILE A 304 4.22 8.39 -22.12
C ILE A 304 4.61 9.59 -21.23
N PHE A 305 3.83 9.85 -20.18
CA PHE A 305 4.12 10.91 -19.21
C PHE A 305 5.50 10.73 -18.57
N ASN A 306 5.81 9.52 -18.11
CA ASN A 306 7.06 9.25 -17.40
C ASN A 306 8.32 9.33 -18.31
N ILE A 307 8.19 9.09 -19.62
CA ILE A 307 9.33 9.23 -20.56
C ILE A 307 9.71 10.70 -20.75
N ARG A 308 8.74 11.63 -20.64
CA ARG A 308 8.94 13.05 -20.97
C ARG A 308 9.63 13.85 -19.87
N GLU A 309 9.62 13.37 -18.64
CA GLU A 309 10.15 14.08 -17.47
C GLU A 309 11.63 13.74 -17.14
N GLU A 310 12.35 12.97 -17.97
CA GLU A 310 13.80 12.74 -17.82
C GLU A 310 14.65 13.58 -18.79
N PRO A 311 15.60 14.38 -18.27
CA PRO A 311 16.94 14.49 -18.84
C PRO A 311 17.91 13.64 -17.99
N SER A 312 18.64 12.77 -18.67
CA SER A 312 19.75 11.91 -18.21
C SER A 312 20.72 12.57 -17.22
N ASP A 313 20.91 11.98 -16.02
CA ASP A 313 22.24 11.59 -15.48
C ASP A 313 22.26 11.09 -14.02
N HIS A 314 21.13 10.95 -13.31
CA HIS A 314 21.14 10.43 -11.93
C HIS A 314 20.26 9.18 -11.80
N HIS A 315 20.88 8.01 -11.90
CA HIS A 315 20.21 6.70 -11.81
C HIS A 315 19.50 6.43 -10.46
N ASP A 316 19.70 7.28 -9.46
CA ASP A 316 18.97 7.24 -8.18
C ASP A 316 17.67 8.08 -8.16
N ASP A 317 17.44 8.92 -9.17
CA ASP A 317 16.29 9.83 -9.30
C ASP A 317 15.12 9.26 -10.13
N ALA A 318 15.28 8.09 -10.75
CA ALA A 318 14.21 7.39 -11.48
C ALA A 318 13.00 6.98 -10.58
N ASP A 319 13.15 7.10 -9.27
CA ASP A 319 12.07 6.96 -8.27
C ASP A 319 11.14 8.18 -8.22
N LEU A 320 11.61 9.38 -8.60
CA LEU A 320 10.92 10.65 -8.31
C LEU A 320 9.94 11.08 -9.41
N THR A 321 10.22 10.83 -10.69
CA THR A 321 9.29 11.08 -11.80
C THR A 321 8.17 10.05 -11.88
N ARG A 322 8.39 8.85 -11.33
CA ARG A 322 7.39 7.75 -11.31
C ARG A 322 6.27 7.93 -10.29
N ALA A 323 6.27 9.03 -9.55
CA ALA A 323 5.20 9.45 -8.65
C ALA A 323 3.83 9.62 -9.32
N ALA A 324 3.80 9.87 -10.64
CA ALA A 324 2.57 10.00 -11.42
C ALA A 324 1.94 8.66 -11.85
N LEU A 325 2.58 7.53 -11.51
CA LEU A 325 1.88 6.26 -11.47
C LEU A 325 1.22 6.19 -10.09
N PRO A 326 -0.10 5.92 -9.97
CA PRO A 326 -0.53 5.13 -8.81
C PRO A 326 0.31 3.86 -8.94
N ALA A 327 1.36 3.74 -8.13
CA ALA A 327 2.50 2.85 -8.33
C ALA A 327 2.07 1.55 -9.02
N GLY A 328 2.25 1.49 -10.35
CA GLY A 328 1.88 0.37 -11.21
C GLY A 328 0.69 -0.49 -10.75
N THR A 329 -0.42 0.12 -10.31
CA THR A 329 -1.43 -0.64 -9.56
C THR A 329 -2.54 -1.11 -10.47
N VAL A 330 -2.74 -2.42 -10.50
CA VAL A 330 -3.86 -3.04 -11.19
C VAL A 330 -5.09 -2.87 -10.31
N GLN A 331 -5.90 -1.86 -10.62
CA GLN A 331 -7.21 -1.64 -10.02
C GLN A 331 -8.29 -2.13 -10.99
N ARG A 332 -9.24 -2.96 -10.51
CA ARG A 332 -10.38 -3.37 -11.32
C ARG A 332 -11.57 -2.45 -11.08
N ASP A 333 -12.09 -1.87 -12.16
CA ASP A 333 -13.31 -1.07 -12.16
C ASP A 333 -14.52 -1.91 -11.70
N ARG A 334 -15.42 -1.28 -10.95
CA ARG A 334 -16.70 -1.86 -10.50
C ARG A 334 -17.75 -2.00 -11.61
N ASP A 335 -17.45 -1.55 -12.82
CA ASP A 335 -18.44 -1.35 -13.90
C ASP A 335 -18.94 -2.65 -14.58
N SER A 336 -18.61 -3.84 -14.06
CA SER A 336 -19.10 -5.12 -14.60
C SER A 336 -20.17 -5.82 -13.76
N ALA A 337 -20.70 -5.19 -12.71
CA ALA A 337 -21.76 -5.76 -11.87
C ALA A 337 -23.11 -5.02 -11.96
N SER A 338 -23.30 -4.14 -12.95
CA SER A 338 -24.61 -3.59 -13.31
C SER A 338 -25.02 -4.04 -14.71
N ALA A 339 -25.36 -5.32 -14.82
CA ALA A 339 -26.25 -5.88 -15.83
C ALA A 339 -27.01 -7.06 -15.21
#